data_AF-A0A5N6S134-F1
#
_entry.id   AF-A0A5N6S134-F1
#
_cell.length_a   1.000
_cell.length_b   1.000
_cell.length_c   1.000
_cell.angle_alpha   90.00
_cell.angle_beta   90.00
_cell.angle_gamma   90.00
#
_symmetry.space_group_name_H-M   'P 1'
#
loop_
_entity.id
_entity.type
_entity.pdbx_description
1 polymer ?
#
loop_
_entity_poly.entity_id
_entity_poly.type
_entity_poly.pdbx_seq_one_letter_code
_entity_poly.pdbx_strand_id
1 'polypeptide(L)'
;MSVMQPTIDDLLAPVRSADPVTSVLAAVSVDVRGKQRLTLLALRELRRHNAAPVEAWRVHRAAQRIQHREHPSARPLGESTIRTRLNELCRSGFVMVVDRDGLTEANGRCARYGLTAMGVSEAKELDHEEA
;
A
#
# COMPACT_ATOMS: atom_id res chain seq x y z
N MET A 1 -17.41 -24.58 7.15
CA MET A 1 -17.80 -23.16 7.27
C MET A 1 -16.66 -22.33 6.69
N SER A 2 -16.80 -21.81 5.47
CA SER A 2 -15.76 -20.99 4.84
C SER A 2 -15.82 -19.60 5.46
N VAL A 3 -14.79 -19.22 6.19
CA VAL A 3 -14.67 -17.87 6.74
C VAL A 3 -14.25 -16.98 5.57
N MET A 4 -15.18 -16.19 5.02
CA MET A 4 -14.82 -15.18 4.02
C MET A 4 -13.79 -14.24 4.66
N GLN A 5 -12.57 -14.27 4.14
CA GLN A 5 -11.56 -13.29 4.50
C GLN A 5 -12.01 -11.96 3.89
N PRO A 6 -12.08 -10.87 4.68
CA PRO A 6 -12.55 -9.59 4.18
C PRO A 6 -11.50 -9.01 3.21
N THR A 7 -11.96 -8.55 2.05
CA THR A 7 -11.15 -7.90 1.02
C THR A 7 -10.84 -6.44 1.39
N ILE A 8 -9.93 -5.78 0.64
CA ILE A 8 -9.75 -4.32 0.77
C ILE A 8 -11.08 -3.57 0.64
N ASP A 9 -11.97 -4.03 -0.24
CA ASP A 9 -13.27 -3.39 -0.45
C ASP A 9 -14.21 -3.55 0.75
N ASP A 10 -14.19 -4.70 1.43
CA ASP A 10 -15.03 -4.97 2.59
C ASP A 10 -14.60 -4.19 3.84
N LEU A 11 -13.28 -4.07 4.06
CA LEU A 11 -12.73 -3.35 5.21
C LEU A 11 -12.76 -1.83 5.07
N LEU A 12 -12.93 -1.33 3.84
CA LEU A 12 -12.92 0.10 3.51
C LEU A 12 -14.28 0.60 2.99
N ALA A 13 -15.35 -0.17 3.17
CA ALA A 13 -16.70 0.33 2.98
C ALA A 13 -16.88 1.60 3.85
N PRO A 14 -17.30 2.74 3.27
CA PRO A 14 -17.32 4.00 3.99
C PRO A 14 -18.26 3.92 5.20
N VAL A 15 -17.71 4.04 6.39
CA VAL A 15 -18.46 4.38 7.60
C VAL A 15 -19.14 5.71 7.29
N ARG A 16 -20.48 5.69 7.20
CA ARG A 16 -21.31 6.88 6.92
C ARG A 16 -21.12 7.91 8.03
N SER A 17 -20.08 8.75 7.89
CA SER A 17 -19.85 9.90 8.76
C SER A 17 -20.52 11.12 8.14
N ALA A 18 -21.35 11.77 8.95
CA ALA A 18 -22.20 12.88 8.59
C ALA A 18 -21.38 14.17 8.38
N ASP A 19 -20.81 14.36 7.18
CA ASP A 19 -20.61 15.70 6.59
C ASP A 19 -20.33 15.58 5.07
N PRO A 20 -21.29 15.92 4.18
CA PRO A 20 -21.24 15.53 2.77
C PRO A 20 -20.45 16.46 1.85
N VAL A 21 -20.10 17.69 2.25
CA VAL A 21 -19.56 18.69 1.30
C VAL A 21 -18.03 18.77 1.33
N THR A 22 -17.40 18.63 2.50
CA THR A 22 -15.95 18.81 2.65
C THR A 22 -15.16 17.51 2.38
N SER A 23 -15.78 16.34 2.62
CA SER A 23 -15.13 15.03 2.49
C SER A 23 -15.06 14.52 1.04
N VAL A 24 -15.97 14.96 0.16
CA VAL A 24 -16.03 14.46 -1.23
C VAL A 24 -14.96 15.10 -2.09
N LEU A 25 -14.74 16.42 -2.04
CA LEU A 25 -13.71 17.08 -2.86
C LEU A 25 -12.26 16.69 -2.50
N ALA A 26 -12.00 16.39 -1.22
CA ALA A 26 -10.70 15.86 -0.78
C ALA A 26 -10.50 14.38 -1.16
N ALA A 27 -11.56 13.57 -1.11
CA ALA A 27 -11.53 12.17 -1.55
C ALA A 27 -11.54 12.01 -3.08
N VAL A 28 -12.06 13.01 -3.82
CA VAL A 28 -12.11 13.04 -5.30
C VAL A 28 -10.75 13.46 -5.90
N SER A 29 -9.85 14.10 -5.14
CA SER A 29 -8.56 14.59 -5.64
C SER A 29 -7.34 13.72 -5.28
N VAL A 30 -7.51 12.74 -4.39
CA VAL A 30 -6.46 11.76 -4.06
C VAL A 30 -7.05 10.38 -4.28
N ASP A 31 -6.60 9.70 -5.32
CA ASP A 31 -6.91 8.29 -5.59
C ASP A 31 -6.32 7.39 -4.49
N VAL A 32 -6.92 7.43 -3.31
CA VAL A 32 -6.47 6.73 -2.11
C VAL A 32 -6.38 5.23 -2.37
N ARG A 33 -7.40 4.66 -3.02
CA ARG A 33 -7.52 3.23 -3.31
C ARG A 33 -6.44 2.78 -4.30
N GLY A 34 -6.28 3.47 -5.42
CA GLY A 34 -5.23 3.15 -6.38
C GLY A 34 -3.83 3.28 -5.78
N LYS A 35 -3.60 4.26 -4.89
CA LYS A 35 -2.31 4.34 -4.17
C LYS A 35 -2.10 3.24 -3.15
N GLN A 36 -3.15 2.73 -2.49
CA GLN A 36 -3.05 1.56 -1.61
C GLN A 36 -2.75 0.28 -2.41
N ARG A 37 -3.49 0.04 -3.51
CA ARG A 37 -3.24 -1.05 -4.46
C ARG A 37 -1.80 -1.03 -4.95
N LEU A 38 -1.35 0.11 -5.45
CA LEU A 38 0.03 0.32 -5.92
C LEU A 38 1.08 0.01 -4.84
N THR A 39 0.80 0.37 -3.58
CA THR A 39 1.69 0.09 -2.44
C THR A 39 1.77 -1.42 -2.15
N LEU A 40 0.65 -2.14 -2.23
CA LEU A 40 0.64 -3.60 -2.08
C LEU A 40 1.36 -4.33 -3.22
N LEU A 41 1.12 -3.91 -4.46
CA LEU A 41 1.81 -4.46 -5.63
C LEU A 41 3.32 -4.23 -5.55
N ALA A 42 3.75 -3.05 -5.13
CA ALA A 42 5.16 -2.72 -4.90
C ALA A 42 5.80 -3.62 -3.82
N LEU A 43 5.12 -3.82 -2.68
CA LEU A 43 5.59 -4.73 -1.64
C LEU A 43 5.69 -6.18 -2.15
N ARG A 44 4.73 -6.63 -2.96
CA ARG A 44 4.75 -7.97 -3.56
C ARG A 44 5.88 -8.13 -4.57
N GLU A 45 6.11 -7.14 -5.43
CA GLU A 45 7.24 -7.12 -6.37
C GLU A 45 8.56 -7.26 -5.62
N LEU A 46 8.79 -6.42 -4.60
CA LEU A 46 10.01 -6.49 -3.79
C LEU A 46 10.16 -7.84 -3.09
N ARG A 47 9.06 -8.40 -2.57
CA ARG A 47 9.07 -9.72 -1.92
C ARG A 47 9.42 -10.86 -2.88
N ARG A 48 8.99 -10.80 -4.16
CA ARG A 48 9.34 -11.80 -5.18
C ARG A 48 10.85 -11.92 -5.36
N HIS A 49 11.59 -10.82 -5.18
CA HIS A 49 13.05 -10.79 -5.30
C HIS A 49 13.78 -11.00 -3.98
N ASN A 50 13.20 -10.60 -2.85
CA ASN A 50 13.80 -10.74 -1.53
C ASN A 50 12.72 -10.81 -0.44
N ALA A 51 12.71 -11.87 0.36
CA ALA A 51 11.75 -12.03 1.46
C ALA A 51 12.01 -11.11 2.67
N ALA A 52 13.12 -10.37 2.69
CA ALA A 52 13.46 -9.46 3.78
C ALA A 52 12.44 -8.30 3.92
N PRO A 53 12.21 -7.81 5.15
CA PRO A 53 11.44 -6.59 5.38
C PRO A 53 12.03 -5.39 4.64
N VAL A 54 11.18 -4.52 4.11
CA VAL A 54 11.60 -3.43 3.21
C VAL A 54 11.31 -2.05 3.77
N GLU A 55 12.23 -1.12 3.56
CA GLU A 55 12.08 0.28 3.93
C GLU A 55 11.05 0.99 3.04
N ALA A 56 10.35 1.99 3.59
CA ALA A 56 9.34 2.76 2.87
C ALA A 56 9.86 3.41 1.57
N TRP A 57 11.12 3.84 1.52
CA TRP A 57 11.72 4.43 0.31
C TRP A 57 11.89 3.40 -0.82
N ARG A 58 12.15 2.13 -0.48
CA ARG A 58 12.22 1.04 -1.48
C ARG A 58 10.85 0.75 -2.04
N VAL A 59 9.83 0.72 -1.18
CA VAL A 59 8.43 0.59 -1.59
C VAL A 59 8.01 1.73 -2.50
N HIS A 60 8.40 2.97 -2.17
CA HIS A 60 8.13 4.14 -3.01
C HIS A 60 8.76 4.02 -4.40
N ARG A 61 10.04 3.64 -4.50
CA ARG A 61 10.69 3.43 -5.79
C ARG A 61 10.00 2.36 -6.63
N ALA A 62 9.62 1.23 -6.03
CA ALA A 62 8.90 0.17 -6.74
C ALA A 62 7.51 0.65 -7.21
N ALA A 63 6.73 1.28 -6.32
CA ALA A 63 5.44 1.87 -6.65
C ALA A 63 5.54 2.90 -7.79
N GLN A 64 6.58 3.75 -7.77
CA GLN A 64 6.82 4.72 -8.83
C GLN A 64 7.11 4.06 -10.18
N ARG A 65 7.86 2.95 -10.20
CA ARG A 65 8.13 2.18 -11.43
C ARG A 65 6.87 1.53 -11.99
N ILE A 66 6.07 0.89 -11.12
CA ILE A 66 4.80 0.27 -11.52
C ILE A 66 3.87 1.34 -12.11
N GLN A 67 3.68 2.45 -11.40
CA GLN A 67 2.83 3.55 -11.86
C GLN A 67 3.30 4.10 -13.21
N HIS A 68 4.61 4.31 -13.39
CA HIS A 68 5.12 4.85 -14.64
C HIS A 68 4.98 3.86 -15.80
N ARG A 69 5.03 2.56 -15.54
CA ARG A 69 4.79 1.51 -16.53
C ARG A 69 3.31 1.47 -16.98
N GLU A 70 2.38 1.55 -16.05
CA GLU A 70 0.93 1.50 -16.31
C GLU A 70 0.40 2.83 -16.86
N HIS A 71 0.92 3.94 -16.33
CA HIS A 71 0.47 5.29 -16.64
C HIS A 71 1.67 6.24 -16.78
N PRO A 72 2.35 6.25 -17.95
CA PRO A 72 3.56 7.04 -18.17
C PRO A 72 3.39 8.55 -17.94
N SER A 73 2.18 9.08 -18.17
CA SER A 73 1.82 10.49 -17.99
C SER A 73 1.36 10.85 -16.57
N ALA A 74 1.27 9.87 -15.66
CA ALA A 74 0.83 10.13 -14.30
C ALA A 74 1.85 10.97 -13.52
N ARG A 75 1.34 11.84 -12.62
CA ARG A 75 2.20 12.61 -11.72
C ARG A 75 3.01 11.69 -10.80
N PRO A 76 4.26 12.05 -10.47
CA PRO A 76 5.07 11.31 -9.51
C PRO A 76 4.37 11.13 -8.16
N LEU A 77 4.55 9.97 -7.53
CA LEU A 77 4.15 9.76 -6.15
C LEU A 77 5.07 10.54 -5.20
N GLY A 78 4.47 11.20 -4.21
CA GLY A 78 5.23 11.68 -3.06
C GLY A 78 5.62 10.54 -2.12
N GLU A 79 6.79 10.62 -1.50
CA GLU A 79 7.20 9.67 -0.44
C GLU A 79 6.25 9.70 0.77
N SER A 80 5.70 10.87 1.08
CA SER A 80 4.67 11.01 2.13
C SER A 80 3.42 10.19 1.81
N THR A 81 3.01 10.11 0.53
CA THR A 81 1.88 9.28 0.11
C THR A 81 2.10 7.83 0.48
N ILE A 82 3.27 7.27 0.16
CA ILE A 82 3.61 5.87 0.46
C ILE A 82 3.64 5.61 1.97
N ARG A 83 4.26 6.49 2.76
CA ARG A 83 4.27 6.34 4.22
C ARG A 83 2.85 6.34 4.79
N THR A 84 1.98 7.23 4.31
CA THR A 84 0.58 7.25 4.73
C THR A 84 -0.14 5.96 4.33
N ARG A 85 0.04 5.47 3.09
CA ARG A 85 -0.58 4.22 2.63
C ARG A 85 -0.09 3.01 3.40
N LEU A 86 1.20 2.91 3.71
CA LEU A 86 1.76 1.85 4.54
C LEU A 86 1.13 1.83 5.94
N ASN A 87 0.98 3.00 6.57
CA ASN A 87 0.34 3.08 7.89
C ASN A 87 -1.12 2.64 7.86
N GLU A 88 -1.87 3.01 6.82
CA GLU A 88 -3.26 2.57 6.65
C GLU A 88 -3.36 1.06 6.40
N LEU A 89 -2.54 0.52 5.51
CA LEU A 89 -2.49 -0.92 5.23
C LEU A 89 -2.04 -1.72 6.47
N CYS A 90 -1.24 -1.12 7.36
CA CYS A 90 -0.94 -1.68 8.67
C CYS A 90 -2.16 -1.72 9.59
N ARG A 91 -2.95 -0.65 9.64
CA ARG A 91 -4.18 -0.61 10.44
C ARG A 91 -5.22 -1.60 9.93
N SER A 92 -5.28 -1.80 8.62
CA SER A 92 -6.17 -2.78 7.98
C SER A 92 -5.65 -4.21 8.01
N GLY A 93 -4.40 -4.45 8.47
CA GLY A 93 -3.84 -5.78 8.64
C GLY A 93 -3.24 -6.44 7.39
N PHE A 94 -3.17 -5.74 6.25
CA PHE A 94 -2.54 -6.25 5.03
C PHE A 94 -1.01 -6.16 5.07
N VAL A 95 -0.49 -5.16 5.79
CA VAL A 95 0.94 -4.93 5.96
C VAL A 95 1.26 -4.96 7.45
N MET A 96 2.48 -5.35 7.81
CA MET A 96 2.96 -5.25 9.19
C MET A 96 4.30 -4.53 9.22
N VAL A 97 4.54 -3.81 10.31
CA VAL A 97 5.89 -3.31 10.64
C VAL A 97 6.66 -4.45 11.26
N VAL A 98 7.72 -4.91 10.60
CA VAL A 98 8.56 -6.03 11.06
C VAL A 98 9.70 -5.54 11.93
N ASP A 99 10.23 -4.36 11.63
CA ASP A 99 11.34 -3.73 12.35
C ASP A 99 11.08 -2.22 12.43
N ARG A 100 11.07 -1.65 13.65
CA ARG A 100 10.87 -0.21 13.87
C ARG A 100 12.18 0.56 13.99
N ASP A 101 13.26 -0.15 14.25
CA ASP A 101 14.58 0.42 14.55
C ASP A 101 15.60 0.09 13.45
N GLY A 102 15.11 -0.31 12.27
CA GLY A 102 15.91 -0.53 11.08
C GLY A 102 16.72 0.71 10.74
N LEU A 103 17.91 0.50 10.17
CA LEU A 103 18.81 1.57 9.78
C LEU A 103 18.88 1.66 8.26
N THR A 104 18.82 2.89 7.75
CA THR A 104 19.18 3.18 6.36
C THR A 104 20.69 3.06 6.16
N GLU A 105 21.14 3.06 4.90
CA GLU A 105 22.57 3.10 4.57
C GLU A 105 23.26 4.34 5.15
N ALA A 106 22.52 5.43 5.36
CA ALA A 106 22.99 6.66 6.01
C ALA A 106 22.83 6.65 7.54
N ASN A 107 22.59 5.48 8.15
CA ASN A 107 22.42 5.28 9.59
C ASN A 107 21.23 6.02 10.22
N GLY A 108 20.22 6.38 9.41
CA GLY A 108 18.97 6.96 9.89
C GLY A 108 17.99 5.86 10.30
N ARG A 109 17.25 6.07 11.39
CA ARG A 109 16.18 5.12 11.80
C ARG A 109 15.05 5.10 10.79
N CYS A 110 14.60 3.91 10.42
CA CYS A 110 13.51 3.70 9.50
C CYS A 110 12.74 2.41 9.85
N ALA A 111 11.42 2.47 9.68
CA ALA A 111 10.59 1.27 9.79
C ALA A 111 10.74 0.42 8.53
N ARG A 112 10.76 -0.91 8.72
CA ARG A 112 10.70 -1.91 7.66
C ARG A 112 9.39 -2.67 7.70
N TYR A 113 8.83 -2.90 6.54
CA TYR A 113 7.48 -3.40 6.34
C TYR A 113 7.52 -4.76 5.66
N GLY A 114 6.52 -5.58 5.94
CA GLY A 114 6.28 -6.87 5.29
C GLY A 114 4.81 -7.09 5.01
N LEU A 115 4.50 -7.94 4.03
CA LEU A 115 3.13 -8.38 3.78
C LEU A 115 2.70 -9.43 4.82
N THR A 116 1.49 -9.30 5.34
CA THR A 116 0.85 -10.37 6.14
C THR A 116 0.31 -11.45 5.21
N ALA A 117 -0.15 -12.59 5.74
CA ALA A 117 -0.81 -13.61 4.92
C ALA A 117 -2.00 -13.05 4.13
N MET A 118 -2.79 -12.17 4.75
CA MET A 118 -3.92 -11.48 4.12
C MET A 118 -3.46 -10.54 3.01
N GLY A 119 -2.42 -9.73 3.25
CA GLY A 119 -1.84 -8.85 2.22
C GLY A 119 -1.25 -9.60 1.02
N VAL A 120 -0.81 -10.84 1.22
CA VAL A 120 -0.29 -11.69 0.12
C VAL A 120 -1.41 -12.22 -0.75
N SER A 121 -2.53 -12.64 -0.15
CA SER A 121 -3.71 -13.07 -0.89
C SER A 121 -4.29 -11.91 -1.69
N GLU A 122 -4.50 -10.77 -1.03
CA GLU A 122 -5.00 -9.55 -1.67
C GLU A 122 -4.10 -9.09 -2.82
N ALA A 123 -2.79 -9.00 -2.59
CA ALA A 123 -1.86 -8.59 -3.65
C ALA A 123 -1.76 -9.61 -4.80
N LYS A 124 -2.18 -10.87 -4.61
CA LYS A 124 -2.31 -11.87 -5.69
C LYS A 124 -3.55 -11.61 -6.52
N GLU A 125 -4.69 -11.38 -5.88
CA GLU A 125 -5.96 -11.11 -6.57
C GLU A 125 -5.84 -9.87 -7.45
N LEU A 126 -5.25 -8.79 -6.92
CA LEU A 126 -5.05 -7.53 -7.65
C LEU A 126 -4.20 -7.66 -8.93
N ASP A 127 -3.27 -8.62 -9.00
CA ASP A 127 -2.39 -8.86 -10.16
C ASP A 127 -3.06 -9.76 -11.21
N HIS A 128 -4.11 -10.49 -10.82
CA HIS A 128 -4.91 -11.32 -11.73
C HIS A 128 -6.05 -10.55 -12.38
N GLU A 129 -6.55 -9.47 -11.76
CA GLU A 129 -7.57 -8.60 -12.36
C GLU A 129 -7.05 -7.75 -13.54
N GLU A 130 -5.72 -7.68 -13.74
CA GLU A 130 -5.08 -6.97 -14.86
C GLU A 130 -4.53 -7.90 -15.96
N ALA A 131 -4.76 -9.22 -15.87
CA ALA A 131 -4.25 -10.24 -16.80
C ALA A 131 -5.27 -10.65 -17.89
#